data_AF-A0A2H0CGI4-F1
#
_entry.id   AF-A0A2H0CGI4-F1
#
_cell.length_a   1.000
_cell.length_b   1.000
_cell.length_c   1.000
_cell.angle_alpha   90.00
_cell.angle_beta   90.00
_cell.angle_gamma   90.00
#
_symmetry.space_group_name_H-M   'P 1'
#
loop_
_entity.id
_entity.type
_entity.pdbx_description
1 polymer ?
#
loop_
_entity_poly.entity_id
_entity_poly.type
_entity_poly.pdbx_seq_one_letter_code
_entity_poly.pdbx_strand_id
1 'polypeptide(L)' 'MKVLLLAAGYATRLYPLTLDTPKPLLPVAGKTVMGY' A
#
# COMPACT_ATOMS: atom_id res chain seq x y z
N MET A 1 -9.91 -6.00 21.26
CA MET A 1 -8.99 -4.83 21.22
C MET A 1 -9.15 -4.15 19.87
N LYS A 2 -9.08 -2.81 19.78
CA LYS A 2 -9.24 -2.06 18.52
C LYS A 2 -7.95 -1.31 18.17
N VAL A 3 -7.58 -1.32 16.89
CA VAL A 3 -6.39 -0.65 16.35
C VAL A 3 -6.80 0.11 15.08
N LEU A 4 -6.11 1.22 14.80
CA LEU A 4 -6.21 1.99 13.58
C LEU A 4 -4.87 1.92 12.83
N LEU A 5 -4.90 1.58 11.54
CA LEU A 5 -3.73 1.53 10.67
C LEU A 5 -3.80 2.67 9.65
N LEU A 6 -2.80 3.55 9.64
CA LEU A 6 -2.73 4.64 8.67
C LEU A 6 -2.10 4.14 7.36
N ALA A 7 -2.96 3.71 6.43
CA ALA A 7 -2.58 3.12 5.14
C ALA A 7 -2.83 4.07 3.94
N ALA A 8 -2.76 5.38 4.15
CA ALA A 8 -2.99 6.40 3.12
C ALA A 8 -1.69 7.12 2.69
N GLY A 9 -1.81 8.05 1.73
CA GLY A 9 -0.73 8.90 1.23
C GLY A 9 -0.51 8.76 -0.28
N TYR A 10 -0.11 9.84 -0.95
CA TYR A 10 -0.01 9.90 -2.43
C TYR A 10 1.08 9.02 -3.04
N ALA A 11 2.05 8.56 -2.26
CA ALA A 11 3.11 7.63 -2.68
C ALA A 11 3.86 8.02 -3.98
N THR A 12 4.00 9.32 -4.28
CA THR A 12 4.53 9.86 -5.56
C THR A 12 5.91 9.34 -5.96
N ARG A 13 6.75 8.95 -4.99
CA ARG A 13 8.07 8.34 -5.23
C ARG A 13 8.00 6.97 -5.91
N LEU A 14 6.83 6.31 -5.90
CA LEU A 14 6.59 5.00 -6.51
C LEU A 14 5.79 5.12 -7.81
N TYR A 15 5.65 6.31 -8.40
CA TYR A 15 5.04 6.41 -9.72
C TYR A 15 5.92 5.70 -10.77
N PRO A 16 5.30 4.99 -11.73
CA PRO A 16 3.87 4.97 -12.05
C PRO A 16 3.03 3.94 -11.27
N LEU A 17 3.64 3.07 -10.45
CA LEU A 17 2.96 1.95 -9.79
C LEU A 17 1.80 2.38 -8.89
N THR A 18 1.84 3.62 -8.36
CA THR A 18 0.84 4.14 -7.42
C THR A 18 -0.10 5.20 -7.97
N LEU A 19 -0.18 5.36 -9.30
CA LEU A 19 -1.16 6.23 -9.93
C LEU A 19 -2.59 5.72 -9.70
N ASP A 20 -2.81 4.42 -9.98
CA ASP A 20 -4.14 3.80 -9.90
C ASP A 20 -4.25 2.72 -8.81
N THR A 21 -3.14 2.38 -8.15
CA THR A 21 -3.10 1.36 -7.08
C THR A 21 -2.40 1.90 -5.84
N PRO A 22 -3.05 1.94 -4.66
CA PRO A 22 -2.42 2.49 -3.46
C PRO A 22 -1.27 1.59 -2.99
N LYS A 23 -0.17 2.20 -2.52
CA LYS A 23 1.04 1.50 -2.04
C LYS A 23 0.77 0.26 -1.16
N PRO A 24 -0.14 0.31 -0.16
CA PRO A 24 -0.37 -0.82 0.73
C PRO A 24 -0.97 -2.05 0.03
N LEU A 25 -1.56 -1.88 -1.16
CA LEU A 25 -2.14 -2.96 -1.96
C LEU A 25 -1.19 -3.48 -3.05
N LEU A 26 0.01 -2.92 -3.17
CA LEU A 26 0.99 -3.43 -4.13
C LEU A 26 1.47 -4.84 -3.74
N PRO A 27 1.63 -5.76 -4.71
CA PRO A 27 2.12 -7.10 -4.44
C PRO A 27 3.63 -7.10 -4.16
N VAL A 28 4.03 -7.77 -3.08
CA VAL A 28 5.40 -8.05 -2.68
C VAL A 28 5.47 -9.53 -2.28
N ALA A 29 6.34 -10.30 -2.95
CA ALA A 29 6.50 -11.74 -2.72
C ALA A 29 5.17 -12.54 -2.67
N GLY A 30 4.23 -12.23 -3.57
CA GLY A 30 2.96 -12.96 -3.70
C GLY A 30 1.84 -12.52 -2.74
N LYS A 31 2.04 -11.50 -1.90
CA LYS A 31 1.00 -10.89 -1.06
C LYS A 31 1.04 -9.37 -1.10
N THR A 32 -0.04 -8.70 -0.71
CA THR A 32 -0.02 -7.23 -0.60
C THR A 32 0.83 -6.79 0.58
N VAL A 33 1.34 -5.55 0.57
CA VAL A 33 2.03 -4.97 1.75
C VAL A 33 1.13 -5.01 3.01
N MET A 34 -0.19 -4.82 2.86
CA MET A 34 -1.18 -4.96 3.94
C MET A 34 -1.39 -6.39 4.45
N GLY A 35 -1.00 -7.40 3.66
CA GLY A 35 -1.07 -8.81 4.04
C GLY A 35 0.15 -9.32 4.82
N TYR A 36 1.06 -8.43 5.20
CA TYR A 36 2.15 -8.70 6.15
C TYR A 36 1.73 -8.31 7.56
#